data_AF-A0A959PCD0-F1
#
_entry.id   AF-A0A959PCD0-F1
#
_cell.length_a   1.000
_cell.length_b   1.000
_cell.length_c   1.000
_cell.angle_alpha   90.00
_cell.angle_beta   90.00
_cell.angle_gamma   90.00
#
_symmetry.space_group_name_H-M   'P 1'
#
loop_
_entity.id
_entity.type
_entity.pdbx_description
1 polymer ?
#
loop_
_entity_poly.entity_id
_entity_poly.type
_entity_poly.pdbx_seq_one_letter_code
_entity_poly.pdbx_strand_id
1 'polypeptide(L)'
;MNNLKLITLLLFCAFTVGLNAQDYWQNTTEPQRDASERQIVPANYRTVSLDLYQFKNLLIDAPHESQVSARNSSFVLTFPKPDGSMETFSVVEAPVMADELTQQFPYIRSYAGQGIDDQTATVRFSMSHKGVHVMVISSMGTHYIDPFSTQDTEIYLVYTKKDFYATTQKVFDELPPVSADMSMDIQKFDNNVETKYQKTAHDRNVLAFGQRASSGSQLRTYRLALAGTGEYTAFHGGTVADGLAAMNTSMTRVNGVYEREVAIRMVMVANNNLLVYTDGATDPYTNGNGSTMLGENQTNCNSVIGSANYDIGHVFSTGGGGVAFLNAPCGSNKARGVTGQGSPIGDPFDIDYVAHEMGHQFGGNHTQNNSCNRASSAAFEPGSAATIMGYAGICAPNLQSNSDDYFHNHSYNEIINFSVNGSGNSCAVITSTGNGVPSINVGAGGWTIPHSTPFELTPVSASDPDGDELTYCWEEYDLGPATAAGDNNLTNPSGNQPTFRSWKGTTDDTRVIPKVDDLVNNTTTIGEHIPDYTRNFNFRCTVRDNRAGGGGVNDDQLTFSMDGNSGPFVVTSPNTAVTYLGNTIQTVTWDVANTNNAPVSCANVDIYLSLDGGYTWPILLVSGVP
;
A
#
# COMPACT_ATOMS: atom_id res chain seq x y z
N MET A 1 2.31 -79.45 11.77
CA MET A 1 1.27 -79.06 10.79
C MET A 1 0.82 -77.65 11.14
N ASN A 2 1.05 -76.71 10.21
CA ASN A 2 0.33 -75.45 9.93
C ASN A 2 0.09 -74.44 11.09
N ASN A 3 0.32 -73.13 10.99
CA ASN A 3 0.75 -72.24 9.91
C ASN A 3 1.12 -70.88 10.54
N LEU A 4 2.29 -70.38 10.15
CA LEU A 4 2.65 -69.00 9.78
C LEU A 4 1.63 -67.85 10.05
N LYS A 5 2.05 -66.86 10.86
CA LYS A 5 1.78 -65.44 10.59
C LYS A 5 3.04 -64.61 10.90
N LEU A 6 3.68 -64.17 9.82
CA LEU A 6 4.80 -63.23 9.76
C LEU A 6 4.21 -61.83 9.99
N ILE A 7 4.66 -61.11 11.03
CA ILE A 7 4.41 -59.67 11.18
C ILE A 7 5.76 -59.00 10.94
N THR A 8 5.90 -58.40 9.76
CA THR A 8 7.05 -57.56 9.40
C THR A 8 6.82 -56.18 9.99
N LEU A 9 7.53 -55.86 11.08
CA LEU A 9 7.56 -54.52 11.65
C LEU A 9 8.53 -53.66 10.81
N LEU A 10 7.98 -52.84 9.91
CA LEU A 10 8.76 -51.79 9.23
C LEU A 10 9.09 -50.70 10.26
N LEU A 11 10.36 -50.64 10.66
CA LEU A 11 10.90 -49.57 11.48
C LEU A 11 11.04 -48.33 10.58
N PHE A 12 10.07 -47.42 10.65
CA PHE A 12 10.15 -46.09 10.03
C PHE A 12 11.10 -45.25 10.90
N CYS A 13 12.39 -45.24 10.58
CA CYS A 13 13.32 -44.25 11.13
C CYS A 13 12.95 -42.90 10.52
N ALA A 14 12.13 -42.12 11.22
CA ALA A 14 12.01 -40.70 10.98
C ALA A 14 13.37 -40.05 11.28
N PHE A 15 14.11 -39.72 10.23
CA PHE A 15 15.18 -38.74 10.33
C PHE A 15 14.49 -37.40 10.59
N THR A 16 14.39 -37.00 11.86
CA THR A 16 14.17 -35.61 12.22
C THR A 16 15.46 -34.86 11.85
N VAL A 17 15.49 -34.29 10.66
CA VAL A 17 16.46 -33.24 10.34
C VAL A 17 16.07 -32.07 11.23
N GLY A 18 16.78 -31.89 12.33
CA GLY A 18 16.67 -30.68 13.12
C GLY A 18 17.08 -29.51 12.23
N LEU A 19 16.14 -28.66 11.85
CA LEU A 19 16.42 -27.31 11.39
C LEU A 19 17.20 -26.65 12.54
N ASN A 20 18.51 -26.46 12.37
CA ASN A 20 19.23 -25.53 13.22
C ASN A 20 18.59 -24.17 12.94
N ALA A 21 17.84 -23.62 13.91
CA ALA A 21 17.54 -22.20 13.90
C ALA A 21 18.88 -21.47 13.76
N GLN A 22 19.09 -20.81 12.63
CA GLN A 22 20.31 -20.05 12.41
C GLN A 22 20.21 -18.81 13.29
N ASP A 23 20.94 -18.83 14.41
CA ASP A 23 20.79 -17.86 15.50
C ASP A 23 21.63 -16.59 15.24
N TYR A 24 21.42 -15.95 14.08
CA TYR A 24 22.12 -14.72 13.69
C TYR A 24 21.45 -13.45 14.22
N TRP A 25 20.19 -13.51 14.66
CA TRP A 25 19.50 -12.42 15.37
C TRP A 25 19.45 -12.71 16.86
N GLN A 26 19.87 -11.76 17.69
CA GLN A 26 19.80 -11.90 19.15
C GLN A 26 19.13 -10.70 19.80
N ASN A 27 18.37 -10.94 20.85
CA ASN A 27 17.85 -9.85 21.68
C ASN A 27 19.01 -9.10 22.34
N THR A 28 18.93 -7.78 22.31
CA THR A 28 19.91 -6.93 22.98
C THR A 28 19.23 -5.72 23.61
N THR A 29 19.98 -4.97 24.41
CA THR A 29 19.52 -3.71 24.99
C THR A 29 19.88 -2.54 24.10
N GLU A 30 19.11 -1.46 24.20
CA GLU A 30 19.41 -0.22 23.51
C GLU A 30 20.84 0.27 23.83
N PRO A 31 21.69 0.48 22.80
CA PRO A 31 23.05 0.96 23.01
C PRO A 31 23.03 2.44 23.41
N GLN A 32 24.03 2.87 24.18
CA GLN A 32 24.24 4.28 24.46
C GLN A 32 24.88 4.94 23.24
N ARG A 33 24.10 5.77 22.53
CA ARG A 33 24.52 6.54 21.34
C ARG A 33 24.03 7.98 21.45
N ASP A 34 24.69 8.89 20.74
CA ASP A 34 24.22 10.27 20.66
C ASP A 34 22.89 10.33 19.90
N ALA A 35 21.94 11.08 20.43
CA ALA A 35 20.60 11.19 19.84
C ALA A 35 20.64 11.71 18.39
N SER A 36 21.64 12.53 18.03
CA SER A 36 21.85 13.04 16.68
C SER A 36 22.27 11.98 15.66
N GLU A 37 22.74 10.81 16.11
CA GLU A 37 23.10 9.69 15.21
C GLU A 37 21.88 8.88 14.79
N ARG A 38 20.77 9.00 15.53
CA ARG A 38 19.52 8.29 15.26
C ARG A 38 18.69 9.08 14.25
N GLN A 39 18.49 8.51 13.07
CA GLN A 39 17.60 9.10 12.07
C GLN A 39 16.20 8.46 12.06
N ILE A 40 16.05 7.27 12.64
CA ILE A 40 14.78 6.57 12.80
C ILE A 40 14.48 6.44 14.29
N VAL A 41 13.38 7.05 14.74
CA VAL A 41 13.02 7.10 16.17
C VAL A 41 11.53 6.77 16.34
N PRO A 42 11.13 5.49 16.30
CA PRO A 42 9.73 5.09 16.50
C PRO A 42 9.28 5.31 17.95
N ALA A 43 7.97 5.47 18.18
CA ALA A 43 7.40 5.59 19.52
C ALA A 43 7.64 4.34 20.38
N ASN A 44 7.55 3.16 19.77
CA ASN A 44 7.88 1.86 20.37
C ASN A 44 8.73 1.04 19.41
N TYR A 45 9.74 0.36 19.93
CA TYR A 45 10.60 -0.54 19.17
C TYR A 45 11.25 -1.58 20.08
N ARG A 46 11.70 -2.67 19.48
CA ARG A 46 12.58 -3.69 20.08
C ARG A 46 13.98 -3.54 19.50
N THR A 47 15.00 -3.78 20.33
CA THR A 47 16.39 -3.77 19.88
C THR A 47 16.92 -5.18 19.73
N VAL A 48 17.58 -5.46 18.61
CA VAL A 48 18.22 -6.75 18.32
C VAL A 48 19.62 -6.52 17.78
N SER A 49 20.51 -7.50 17.95
CA SER A 49 21.81 -7.55 17.28
C SER A 49 21.81 -8.57 16.15
N LEU A 50 22.55 -8.29 15.08
CA LEU A 50 22.76 -9.16 13.93
C LEU A 50 24.23 -9.59 13.87
N ASP A 51 24.51 -10.89 13.80
CA ASP A 51 25.80 -11.37 13.29
C ASP A 51 25.84 -11.12 11.77
N LEU A 52 26.25 -9.91 11.40
CA LEU A 52 26.26 -9.46 10.01
C LEU A 52 27.21 -10.30 9.15
N TYR A 53 28.28 -10.84 9.72
CA TYR A 53 29.21 -11.69 8.98
C TYR A 53 28.57 -13.04 8.62
N GLN A 54 27.93 -13.69 9.59
CA GLN A 54 27.19 -14.92 9.36
C GLN A 54 26.04 -14.68 8.38
N PHE A 55 25.26 -13.62 8.57
CA PHE A 55 24.15 -13.27 7.69
C PHE A 55 24.62 -13.03 6.25
N LYS A 56 25.70 -12.27 6.05
CA LYS A 56 26.32 -12.06 4.73
C LYS A 56 26.71 -13.37 4.05
N ASN A 57 27.36 -14.28 4.79
CA ASN A 57 27.79 -15.55 4.22
C ASN A 57 26.61 -16.45 3.84
N LEU A 58 25.52 -16.42 4.60
CA LEU A 58 24.30 -17.17 4.27
C LEU A 58 23.68 -16.68 2.95
N LEU A 59 23.64 -15.37 2.74
CA LEU A 59 23.05 -14.76 1.56
C LEU A 59 23.80 -15.07 0.25
N ILE A 60 25.03 -15.57 0.31
CA ILE A 60 25.78 -16.03 -0.88
C ILE A 60 25.08 -17.22 -1.54
N ASP A 61 24.40 -18.06 -0.74
CA ASP A 61 23.72 -19.26 -1.21
C ASP A 61 22.25 -19.01 -1.59
N ALA A 62 21.77 -17.76 -1.47
CA ALA A 62 20.40 -17.42 -1.86
C ALA A 62 20.22 -17.63 -3.38
N PRO A 63 19.23 -18.41 -3.83
CA PRO A 63 18.99 -18.62 -5.24
C PRO A 63 18.46 -17.33 -5.88
N HIS A 64 18.77 -17.13 -7.15
CA HIS A 64 18.24 -15.99 -7.90
C HIS A 64 16.78 -16.23 -8.27
N GLU A 65 15.93 -15.21 -8.22
CA GLU A 65 14.48 -15.33 -8.50
C GLU A 65 14.14 -15.86 -9.91
N SER A 66 15.08 -15.73 -10.87
CA SER A 66 14.92 -16.30 -12.22
C SER A 66 15.10 -17.83 -12.26
N GLN A 67 15.66 -18.42 -11.20
CA GLN A 67 15.87 -19.86 -11.06
C GLN A 67 14.69 -20.51 -10.32
N VAL A 68 14.15 -19.83 -9.31
CA VAL A 68 13.03 -20.29 -8.49
C VAL A 68 12.26 -19.09 -7.96
N SER A 69 10.94 -19.17 -7.87
CA SER A 69 10.13 -18.13 -7.23
C SER A 69 10.35 -18.11 -5.71
N ALA A 70 10.13 -16.96 -5.06
CA ALA A 70 10.23 -16.83 -3.61
C ALA A 70 9.41 -17.90 -2.87
N ARG A 71 8.14 -18.11 -3.26
CA ARG A 71 7.23 -19.12 -2.67
C ARG A 71 7.76 -20.56 -2.75
N ASN A 72 8.52 -20.89 -3.80
CA ASN A 72 9.04 -22.24 -4.04
C ASN A 72 10.50 -22.41 -3.63
N SER A 73 11.14 -21.36 -3.11
CA SER A 73 12.54 -21.41 -2.69
C SER A 73 12.71 -22.28 -1.45
N SER A 74 13.69 -23.17 -1.46
CA SER A 74 14.10 -23.92 -0.26
C SER A 74 15.06 -23.14 0.63
N PHE A 75 15.51 -21.96 0.20
CA PHE A 75 16.36 -21.09 1.00
C PHE A 75 15.48 -20.28 1.94
N VAL A 76 15.66 -20.46 3.25
CA VAL A 76 14.78 -19.94 4.28
C VAL A 76 15.55 -19.03 5.23
N LEU A 77 14.98 -17.87 5.52
CA LEU A 77 15.48 -16.94 6.54
C LEU A 77 14.40 -16.65 7.57
N THR A 78 14.84 -16.31 8.77
CA THR A 78 13.97 -15.87 9.85
C THR A 78 14.29 -14.43 10.24
N PHE A 79 13.26 -13.62 10.52
CA PHE A 79 13.36 -12.23 10.94
C PHE A 79 12.63 -11.98 12.27
N PRO A 80 13.15 -11.12 13.15
CA PRO A 80 12.48 -10.76 14.39
C PRO A 80 11.26 -9.88 14.16
N LYS A 81 10.20 -10.13 14.93
CA LYS A 81 8.99 -9.32 14.96
C LYS A 81 8.95 -8.35 16.14
N PRO A 82 8.16 -7.25 16.04
CA PRO A 82 7.97 -6.30 17.13
C PRO A 82 7.41 -6.93 18.42
N ASP A 83 6.60 -7.97 18.31
CA ASP A 83 5.96 -8.67 19.45
C ASP A 83 6.89 -9.62 20.23
N GLY A 84 8.16 -9.73 19.82
CA GLY A 84 9.13 -10.64 20.44
C GLY A 84 9.30 -11.97 19.71
N SER A 85 8.35 -12.35 18.85
CA SER A 85 8.41 -13.56 18.04
C SER A 85 9.38 -13.43 16.86
N MET A 86 9.49 -14.50 16.08
CA MET A 86 10.28 -14.60 14.87
C MET A 86 9.37 -15.07 13.74
N GLU A 87 9.63 -14.63 12.51
CA GLU A 87 8.84 -14.97 11.32
C GLU A 87 9.72 -15.52 10.22
N THR A 88 9.26 -16.60 9.60
CA THR A 88 10.03 -17.40 8.64
C THR A 88 9.57 -17.13 7.22
N PHE A 89 10.53 -16.95 6.31
CA PHE A 89 10.29 -16.67 4.90
C PHE A 89 11.11 -17.58 4.00
N SER A 90 10.52 -18.05 2.90
CA SER A 90 11.28 -18.57 1.77
C SER A 90 11.77 -17.41 0.91
N VAL A 91 13.07 -17.36 0.61
CA VAL A 91 13.77 -16.16 0.12
C VAL A 91 14.54 -16.43 -1.18
N VAL A 92 14.59 -15.42 -2.04
CA VAL A 92 15.39 -15.36 -3.27
C VAL A 92 16.12 -14.02 -3.36
N GLU A 93 17.24 -13.99 -4.08
CA GLU A 93 17.81 -12.73 -4.57
C GLU A 93 16.87 -12.11 -5.61
N ALA A 94 16.50 -10.85 -5.40
CA ALA A 94 15.57 -10.09 -6.24
C ALA A 94 16.13 -8.67 -6.47
N PRO A 95 17.08 -8.53 -7.42
CA PRO A 95 17.86 -7.32 -7.59
C PRO A 95 17.03 -6.09 -7.98
N VAL A 96 17.45 -4.92 -7.49
CA VAL A 96 16.95 -3.61 -7.94
C VAL A 96 17.99 -2.83 -8.74
N MET A 97 19.14 -3.45 -9.01
CA MET A 97 20.21 -2.95 -9.87
C MET A 97 20.47 -3.96 -10.98
N ALA A 98 20.75 -3.47 -12.19
CA ALA A 98 21.20 -4.31 -13.29
C ALA A 98 22.51 -5.05 -12.93
N ASP A 99 22.74 -6.20 -13.56
CA ASP A 99 23.88 -7.08 -13.28
C ASP A 99 25.22 -6.35 -13.36
N GLU A 100 25.41 -5.48 -14.35
CA GLU A 100 26.66 -4.73 -14.54
C GLU A 100 26.90 -3.69 -13.45
N LEU A 101 25.84 -3.08 -12.92
CA LEU A 101 25.95 -2.17 -11.78
C LEU A 101 26.26 -2.95 -10.51
N THR A 102 25.60 -4.09 -10.33
CA THR A 102 25.84 -5.00 -9.21
C THR A 102 27.27 -5.56 -9.23
N GLN A 103 27.86 -5.82 -10.40
CA GLN A 103 29.26 -6.23 -10.51
C GLN A 103 30.24 -5.14 -10.05
N GLN A 104 29.91 -3.86 -10.26
CA GLN A 104 30.71 -2.73 -9.78
C GLN A 104 30.54 -2.51 -8.27
N PHE A 105 29.35 -2.79 -7.72
CA PHE A 105 29.01 -2.62 -6.31
C PHE A 105 28.47 -3.93 -5.70
N PRO A 106 29.29 -5.00 -5.62
CA PRO A 106 28.82 -6.36 -5.33
C PRO A 106 28.25 -6.57 -3.92
N TYR A 107 28.49 -5.62 -3.01
CA TYR A 107 27.99 -5.66 -1.64
C TYR A 107 26.62 -4.99 -1.46
N ILE A 108 26.09 -4.31 -2.49
CA ILE A 108 24.75 -3.73 -2.47
C ILE A 108 23.82 -4.72 -3.16
N ARG A 109 22.91 -5.33 -2.38
CA ARG A 109 22.04 -6.44 -2.81
C ARG A 109 20.63 -6.25 -2.30
N SER A 110 19.68 -6.92 -2.96
CA SER A 110 18.27 -6.92 -2.59
C SER A 110 17.63 -8.29 -2.77
N TYR A 111 16.67 -8.59 -1.91
CA TYR A 111 16.05 -9.89 -1.78
C TYR A 111 14.54 -9.75 -1.64
N ALA A 112 13.82 -10.82 -1.94
CA ALA A 112 12.37 -10.94 -1.76
C ALA A 112 12.04 -12.28 -1.11
N GLY A 113 10.94 -12.34 -0.36
CA GLY A 113 10.50 -13.59 0.24
C GLY A 113 8.98 -13.67 0.48
N GLN A 114 8.50 -14.91 0.54
CA GLN A 114 7.12 -15.27 0.90
C GLN A 114 7.10 -15.80 2.33
N GLY A 115 6.12 -15.37 3.13
CA GLY A 115 5.93 -15.87 4.49
C GLY A 115 5.54 -17.34 4.51
N ILE A 116 6.13 -18.08 5.43
CA ILE A 116 5.80 -19.50 5.70
C ILE A 116 4.81 -19.59 6.87
N ASP A 117 5.02 -18.77 7.90
CA ASP A 117 4.20 -18.76 9.12
C ASP A 117 2.91 -17.93 8.95
N ASP A 118 2.98 -16.85 8.17
CA ASP A 118 1.86 -16.01 7.71
C ASP A 118 1.88 -15.99 6.18
N GLN A 119 0.92 -16.62 5.52
CA GLN A 119 0.91 -16.72 4.06
C GLN A 119 0.55 -15.38 3.39
N THR A 120 -0.02 -14.43 4.13
CA THR A 120 -0.27 -13.06 3.63
C THR A 120 0.98 -12.18 3.69
N ALA A 121 2.05 -12.64 4.34
CA ALA A 121 3.26 -11.86 4.53
C ALA A 121 4.22 -11.96 3.35
N THR A 122 4.77 -10.81 2.95
CA THR A 122 5.90 -10.71 2.02
C THR A 122 7.01 -9.91 2.66
N VAL A 123 8.26 -10.28 2.37
CA VAL A 123 9.44 -9.54 2.82
C VAL A 123 10.22 -9.00 1.63
N ARG A 124 10.65 -7.74 1.72
CA ARG A 124 11.70 -7.15 0.89
C ARG A 124 12.80 -6.65 1.80
N PHE A 125 14.05 -7.00 1.51
CA PHE A 125 15.18 -6.48 2.27
C PHE A 125 16.39 -6.18 1.39
N SER A 126 17.11 -5.14 1.77
CA SER A 126 18.38 -4.77 1.16
C SER A 126 19.54 -5.04 2.12
N MET A 127 20.72 -5.26 1.54
CA MET A 127 21.98 -5.34 2.27
C MET A 127 23.02 -4.47 1.57
N SER A 128 23.77 -3.70 2.35
CA SER A 128 24.90 -2.92 1.86
C SER A 128 26.00 -2.79 2.93
N HIS A 129 27.00 -1.95 2.67
CA HIS A 129 27.95 -1.53 3.72
C HIS A 129 27.29 -0.71 4.84
N LYS A 130 26.06 -0.24 4.64
CA LYS A 130 25.24 0.45 5.66
C LYS A 130 24.37 -0.48 6.50
N GLY A 131 24.51 -1.79 6.35
CA GLY A 131 23.73 -2.78 7.10
C GLY A 131 22.56 -3.34 6.29
N VAL A 132 21.59 -3.89 7.02
CA VAL A 132 20.40 -4.58 6.48
C VAL A 132 19.15 -3.76 6.74
N HIS A 133 18.33 -3.54 5.72
CA HIS A 133 17.04 -2.87 5.86
C HIS A 133 15.94 -3.83 5.43
N VAL A 134 14.99 -4.12 6.31
CA VAL A 134 13.91 -5.09 6.08
C VAL A 134 12.57 -4.36 6.13
N MET A 135 11.68 -4.72 5.21
CA MET A 135 10.27 -4.38 5.23
C MET A 135 9.46 -5.66 5.08
N VAL A 136 8.58 -5.91 6.04
CA VAL A 136 7.60 -6.99 5.98
C VAL A 136 6.22 -6.38 5.88
N ILE A 137 5.44 -6.78 4.88
CA ILE A 137 4.05 -6.38 4.74
C ILE A 137 3.15 -7.62 4.80
N SER A 138 2.17 -7.60 5.71
CA SER A 138 1.14 -8.65 5.81
C SER A 138 -0.24 -8.09 6.16
N SER A 139 -1.24 -8.96 6.23
CA SER A 139 -2.61 -8.62 6.69
C SER A 139 -2.63 -8.11 8.14
N MET A 140 -1.66 -8.51 8.97
CA MET A 140 -1.54 -8.08 10.36
C MET A 140 -0.90 -6.69 10.52
N GLY A 141 -0.30 -6.14 9.46
CA GLY A 141 0.36 -4.85 9.50
C GLY A 141 1.68 -4.83 8.75
N THR A 142 2.37 -3.71 8.84
CA THR A 142 3.68 -3.50 8.21
C THR A 142 4.70 -3.20 9.30
N HIS A 143 5.85 -3.86 9.25
CA HIS A 143 6.93 -3.65 10.20
C HIS A 143 8.29 -3.64 9.51
N TYR A 144 9.26 -3.00 10.17
CA TYR A 144 10.59 -2.75 9.64
C TYR A 144 11.66 -3.24 10.60
N ILE A 145 12.80 -3.57 10.01
CA ILE A 145 14.06 -3.79 10.72
C ILE A 145 15.10 -2.89 10.08
N ASP A 146 15.56 -1.89 10.81
CA ASP A 146 16.52 -0.91 10.32
C ASP A 146 17.68 -0.74 11.31
N PRO A 147 18.88 -0.35 10.83
CA PRO A 147 20.00 -0.04 11.71
C PRO A 147 19.64 0.98 12.78
N PHE A 148 20.18 0.80 13.99
CA PHE A 148 19.88 1.67 15.13
C PHE A 148 20.33 3.12 14.91
N SER A 149 21.45 3.31 14.22
CA SER A 149 21.97 4.61 13.81
C SER A 149 22.66 4.49 12.45
N THR A 150 23.00 5.62 11.83
CA THR A 150 23.63 5.65 10.48
C THR A 150 24.98 4.96 10.39
N GLN A 151 25.65 4.77 11.53
CA GLN A 151 26.96 4.11 11.61
C GLN A 151 26.86 2.71 12.22
N ASP A 152 25.68 2.31 12.70
CA ASP A 152 25.50 0.99 13.28
C ASP A 152 25.21 -0.02 12.18
N THR A 153 25.87 -1.16 12.23
CA THR A 153 25.59 -2.29 11.32
C THR A 153 25.37 -3.60 12.08
N GLU A 154 25.44 -3.53 13.42
CA GLU A 154 25.35 -4.67 14.32
C GLU A 154 24.05 -4.60 15.14
N ILE A 155 23.57 -3.41 15.49
CA ILE A 155 22.37 -3.20 16.29
C ILE A 155 21.24 -2.62 15.43
N TYR A 156 20.04 -3.19 15.57
CA TYR A 156 18.87 -2.88 14.76
C TYR A 156 17.64 -2.58 15.63
N LEU A 157 16.75 -1.76 15.09
CA LEU A 157 15.42 -1.47 15.59
C LEU A 157 14.41 -2.35 14.86
N VAL A 158 13.52 -3.00 15.60
CA VAL A 158 12.36 -3.74 15.08
C VAL A 158 11.11 -3.00 15.52
N TYR A 159 10.31 -2.48 14.58
CA TYR A 159 9.20 -1.60 14.90
C TYR A 159 8.09 -1.65 13.86
N THR A 160 6.88 -1.24 14.27
CA THR A 160 5.73 -1.17 13.35
C THR A 160 5.69 0.16 12.62
N LYS A 161 5.10 0.18 11.42
CA LYS A 161 4.78 1.41 10.68
C LYS A 161 4.05 2.43 11.55
N LYS A 162 3.04 1.96 12.30
CA LYS A 162 2.25 2.77 13.23
C LYS A 162 3.10 3.46 14.29
N ASP A 163 4.04 2.73 14.91
CA ASP A 163 4.91 3.30 15.93
C ASP A 163 5.89 4.32 15.34
N PHE A 164 6.35 4.12 14.12
CA PHE A 164 7.20 5.11 13.44
C PHE A 164 6.41 6.39 13.13
N TYR A 165 5.20 6.25 12.61
CA TYR A 165 4.36 7.39 12.26
C TYR A 165 3.91 8.23 13.46
N ALA A 166 3.86 7.63 14.65
CA ALA A 166 3.52 8.35 15.88
C ALA A 166 4.58 9.43 16.27
N THR A 167 5.79 9.37 15.69
CA THR A 167 6.88 10.32 15.98
C THR A 167 7.36 11.09 14.76
N THR A 168 6.91 10.72 13.55
CA THR A 168 7.23 11.45 12.32
C THR A 168 6.15 12.46 11.98
N GLN A 169 6.54 13.59 11.41
CA GLN A 169 5.62 14.54 10.82
C GLN A 169 5.89 14.64 9.32
N LYS A 170 4.84 14.52 8.51
CA LYS A 170 4.90 14.89 7.10
C LYS A 170 5.04 16.40 6.96
N VAL A 171 5.79 16.82 5.95
CA VAL A 171 5.93 18.22 5.57
C VAL A 171 5.20 18.41 4.24
N PHE A 172 4.29 19.39 4.16
CA PHE A 172 3.67 19.70 2.88
C PHE A 172 4.70 20.36 1.95
N ASP A 173 5.24 19.58 1.03
CA ASP A 173 6.14 20.01 -0.04
C ASP A 173 5.88 19.12 -1.25
N GLU A 174 4.66 19.18 -1.78
CA GLU A 174 4.24 18.38 -2.94
C GLU A 174 3.43 19.27 -3.90
N LEU A 175 3.67 19.13 -5.20
CA LEU A 175 3.00 19.89 -6.24
C LEU A 175 2.08 18.96 -7.06
N PRO A 176 0.95 19.48 -7.61
CA PRO A 176 0.11 18.69 -8.49
C PRO A 176 0.90 18.05 -9.64
N PRO A 177 0.56 16.82 -10.06
CA PRO A 177 1.23 16.19 -11.17
C PRO A 177 0.98 16.94 -12.49
N VAL A 178 1.93 16.84 -13.41
CA VAL A 178 1.89 17.56 -14.69
C VAL A 178 1.35 16.67 -15.81
N SER A 179 0.27 17.07 -16.47
CA SER A 179 -0.26 16.38 -17.65
C SER A 179 0.47 16.79 -18.94
N ALA A 180 0.51 15.89 -19.92
CA ALA A 180 1.14 16.16 -21.22
C ALA A 180 0.43 17.26 -22.05
N ASP A 181 -0.83 17.60 -21.75
CA ASP A 181 -1.59 18.67 -22.43
C ASP A 181 -1.39 20.06 -21.79
N MET A 182 -0.83 20.12 -20.58
CA MET A 182 -0.41 21.36 -19.95
C MET A 182 0.95 21.74 -20.55
N SER A 183 0.94 22.61 -21.57
CA SER A 183 2.15 23.29 -21.99
C SER A 183 2.72 24.06 -20.80
N MET A 184 3.79 23.54 -20.19
CA MET A 184 4.48 24.21 -19.10
C MET A 184 5.07 25.53 -19.62
N ASP A 185 4.42 26.63 -19.29
CA ASP A 185 5.10 27.93 -19.25
C ASP A 185 5.86 27.96 -17.92
N ILE A 186 7.11 27.47 -17.95
CA ILE A 186 7.99 27.21 -16.81
C ILE A 186 8.20 28.46 -15.93
N GLN A 187 7.84 29.66 -16.42
CA GLN A 187 7.92 30.93 -15.70
C GLN A 187 6.67 31.30 -14.87
N LYS A 188 5.60 30.50 -14.85
CA LYS A 188 4.32 30.86 -14.20
C LYS A 188 4.04 30.24 -12.85
N PHE A 189 4.97 29.47 -12.28
CA PHE A 189 4.84 28.95 -10.92
C PHE A 189 5.32 29.92 -9.83
N ASP A 190 5.77 31.13 -10.20
CA ASP A 190 6.00 32.21 -9.25
C ASP A 190 4.72 33.05 -9.14
N ASN A 191 3.92 32.74 -8.12
CA ASN A 191 2.86 33.58 -7.53
C ASN A 191 1.68 33.97 -8.44
N ASN A 192 0.65 33.11 -8.50
CA ASN A 192 -0.79 33.46 -8.35
C ASN A 192 -1.67 32.30 -8.83
N VAL A 193 -2.18 31.52 -7.88
CA VAL A 193 -3.32 30.63 -8.11
C VAL A 193 -4.57 31.49 -8.19
N GLU A 194 -4.91 31.99 -9.38
CA GLU A 194 -6.29 32.34 -9.68
C GLU A 194 -6.55 32.43 -11.19
N THR A 195 -7.54 31.64 -11.63
CA THR A 195 -8.31 31.75 -12.88
C THR A 195 -7.63 31.38 -14.20
N LYS A 196 -7.99 30.19 -14.72
CA LYS A 196 -8.67 30.01 -16.03
C LYS A 196 -8.92 28.52 -16.32
N TYR A 197 -10.03 27.99 -15.82
CA TYR A 197 -10.66 26.78 -16.37
C TYR A 197 -12.05 27.13 -16.89
N GLN A 198 -12.08 27.74 -18.07
CA GLN A 198 -13.21 27.63 -18.99
C GLN A 198 -12.63 27.34 -20.36
N LYS A 199 -12.75 26.08 -20.81
CA LYS A 199 -13.02 25.77 -22.21
C LYS A 199 -13.43 24.30 -22.40
N THR A 200 -14.70 24.19 -22.77
CA THR A 200 -15.28 23.30 -23.78
C THR A 200 -14.90 21.83 -23.73
N ALA A 201 -15.90 21.03 -23.36
CA ALA A 201 -16.04 19.62 -23.68
C ALA A 201 -15.68 19.37 -25.15
N HIS A 202 -14.44 18.96 -25.39
CA HIS A 202 -14.15 18.12 -26.54
C HIS A 202 -14.29 16.69 -26.07
N ASP A 203 -15.00 15.90 -26.87
CA ASP A 203 -15.18 14.46 -26.79
C ASP A 203 -13.84 13.76 -26.52
N ARG A 204 -13.43 13.72 -25.25
CA ARG A 204 -12.60 12.64 -24.78
C ARG A 204 -13.52 11.46 -24.82
N ASN A 205 -13.19 10.44 -25.61
CA ASN A 205 -13.69 9.10 -25.37
C ASN A 205 -13.69 8.92 -23.85
N VAL A 206 -14.89 8.85 -23.27
CA VAL A 206 -15.11 8.41 -21.90
C VAL A 206 -14.67 6.94 -21.93
N LEU A 207 -13.35 6.74 -21.81
CA LEU A 207 -12.73 5.44 -21.75
C LEU A 207 -13.25 4.82 -20.46
N ALA A 208 -14.29 4.00 -20.63
CA ALA A 208 -14.93 3.12 -19.66
C ALA A 208 -14.60 3.41 -18.19
N PHE A 209 -15.35 4.31 -17.55
CA PHE A 209 -15.59 4.21 -16.12
C PHE A 209 -16.17 2.81 -15.85
N GLY A 210 -15.32 1.84 -15.50
CA GLY A 210 -15.74 0.45 -15.29
C GLY A 210 -14.86 -0.65 -15.89
N GLN A 211 -13.68 -0.38 -16.48
CA GLN A 211 -12.75 -1.48 -16.77
C GLN A 211 -12.19 -2.05 -15.46
N ARG A 212 -12.68 -3.25 -15.10
CA ARG A 212 -12.06 -4.09 -14.07
C ARG A 212 -10.65 -4.42 -14.55
N ALA A 213 -9.66 -4.04 -13.76
CA ALA A 213 -8.27 -4.31 -14.04
C ALA A 213 -7.82 -5.50 -13.18
N SER A 214 -7.12 -6.45 -13.79
CA SER A 214 -6.41 -7.50 -13.05
C SER A 214 -4.92 -7.40 -13.30
N SER A 215 -4.14 -7.76 -12.29
CA SER A 215 -2.68 -7.80 -12.32
C SER A 215 -2.17 -9.12 -11.73
N GLY A 216 -0.86 -9.37 -11.83
CA GLY A 216 -0.20 -10.47 -11.12
C GLY A 216 0.29 -11.63 -11.98
N SER A 217 -0.39 -11.99 -13.08
CA SER A 217 0.08 -13.09 -13.96
C SER A 217 1.33 -12.76 -14.78
N GLN A 218 1.63 -11.47 -14.92
CA GLN A 218 2.78 -10.95 -15.63
C GLN A 218 3.41 -9.80 -14.85
N LEU A 219 4.73 -9.88 -14.64
CA LEU A 219 5.54 -8.82 -14.07
C LEU A 219 6.08 -7.93 -15.18
N ARG A 220 5.95 -6.60 -15.01
CA ARG A 220 6.51 -5.59 -15.91
C ARG A 220 7.75 -4.97 -15.29
N THR A 221 8.91 -5.28 -15.86
CA THR A 221 10.19 -4.73 -15.41
C THR A 221 10.59 -3.54 -16.27
N TYR A 222 10.84 -2.39 -15.64
CA TYR A 222 11.27 -1.15 -16.27
C TYR A 222 12.71 -0.83 -15.88
N ARG A 223 13.52 -0.40 -16.85
CA ARG A 223 14.86 0.15 -16.60
C ARG A 223 14.74 1.56 -16.03
N LEU A 224 15.22 1.75 -14.82
CA LEU A 224 15.18 3.01 -14.09
C LEU A 224 16.52 3.75 -14.21
N ALA A 225 16.47 4.99 -14.68
CA ALA A 225 17.55 5.96 -14.53
C ALA A 225 17.28 6.83 -13.29
N LEU A 226 17.86 6.45 -12.15
CA LEU A 226 17.66 7.10 -10.86
C LEU A 226 18.83 8.01 -10.53
N ALA A 227 18.59 9.32 -10.57
CA ALA A 227 19.58 10.31 -10.18
C ALA A 227 19.50 10.66 -8.70
N GLY A 228 20.63 11.09 -8.14
CA GLY A 228 20.72 11.63 -6.79
C GLY A 228 21.53 12.90 -6.82
N THR A 229 20.96 14.00 -6.32
CA THR A 229 21.68 15.28 -6.21
C THR A 229 22.92 15.11 -5.32
N GLY A 230 23.86 16.04 -5.46
CA GLY A 230 25.04 16.13 -4.60
C GLY A 230 24.66 16.25 -3.13
N GLU A 231 23.60 16.98 -2.80
CA GLU A 231 23.06 17.10 -1.45
C GLU A 231 22.48 15.78 -0.95
N TYR A 232 21.73 15.05 -1.78
CA TYR A 232 21.20 13.73 -1.43
C TYR A 232 22.33 12.76 -1.10
N THR A 233 23.34 12.69 -1.97
CA THR A 233 24.49 11.81 -1.75
C THR A 233 25.29 12.26 -0.53
N ALA A 234 25.49 13.56 -0.31
CA ALA A 234 26.15 14.09 0.87
C ALA A 234 25.43 13.73 2.17
N PHE A 235 24.09 13.84 2.20
CA PHE A 235 23.27 13.40 3.34
C PHE A 235 23.52 11.93 3.68
N HIS A 236 23.71 11.10 2.66
CA HIS A 236 23.94 9.67 2.82
C HIS A 236 25.40 9.27 3.09
N GLY A 237 26.37 10.19 3.09
CA GLY A 237 27.79 9.86 3.36
C GLY A 237 28.77 10.39 2.32
N GLY A 238 28.28 10.92 1.21
CA GLY A 238 29.04 11.70 0.24
C GLY A 238 29.76 10.91 -0.84
N THR A 239 29.66 9.58 -0.85
CA THR A 239 30.23 8.75 -1.92
C THR A 239 29.15 8.19 -2.84
N VAL A 240 29.53 7.84 -4.08
CA VAL A 240 28.63 7.14 -5.02
C VAL A 240 28.07 5.85 -4.42
N ALA A 241 28.91 5.08 -3.70
CA ALA A 241 28.47 3.86 -3.04
C ALA A 241 27.42 4.15 -1.95
N ASP A 242 27.58 5.24 -1.19
CA ASP A 242 26.63 5.64 -0.16
C ASP A 242 25.27 6.05 -0.73
N GLY A 243 25.27 6.82 -1.82
CA GLY A 243 24.06 7.21 -2.53
C GLY A 243 23.36 6.00 -3.15
N LEU A 244 24.11 5.12 -3.84
CA LEU A 244 23.55 3.89 -4.40
C LEU A 244 22.98 2.95 -3.34
N ALA A 245 23.63 2.82 -2.19
CA ALA A 245 23.13 1.99 -1.09
C ALA A 245 21.78 2.50 -0.57
N ALA A 246 21.62 3.83 -0.44
CA ALA A 246 20.35 4.44 -0.04
C ALA A 246 19.26 4.26 -1.10
N MET A 247 19.57 4.54 -2.37
CA MET A 247 18.67 4.29 -3.50
C MET A 247 18.22 2.83 -3.59
N ASN A 248 19.14 1.90 -3.35
CA ASN A 248 18.85 0.47 -3.33
C ASN A 248 17.86 0.12 -2.20
N THR A 249 18.03 0.67 -1.00
CA THR A 249 17.08 0.49 0.11
C THR A 249 15.70 1.04 -0.24
N SER A 250 15.60 2.28 -0.72
CA SER A 250 14.32 2.89 -1.12
C SER A 250 13.63 2.09 -2.22
N MET A 251 14.34 1.74 -3.29
CA MET A 251 13.75 0.98 -4.39
C MET A 251 13.41 -0.45 -4.02
N THR A 252 14.09 -1.05 -3.03
CA THR A 252 13.71 -2.38 -2.51
C THR A 252 12.34 -2.33 -1.83
N ARG A 253 12.05 -1.26 -1.09
CA ARG A 253 10.74 -1.05 -0.45
C ARG A 253 9.67 -0.68 -1.46
N VAL A 254 9.93 0.30 -2.32
CA VAL A 254 9.00 0.73 -3.37
C VAL A 254 8.63 -0.44 -4.27
N ASN A 255 9.60 -1.22 -4.76
CA ASN A 255 9.28 -2.43 -5.54
C ASN A 255 8.49 -3.47 -4.75
N GLY A 256 8.64 -3.56 -3.42
CA GLY A 256 7.81 -4.43 -2.59
C GLY A 256 6.33 -4.09 -2.67
N VAL A 257 5.99 -2.80 -2.69
CA VAL A 257 4.61 -2.33 -2.87
C VAL A 257 4.15 -2.53 -4.31
N TYR A 258 4.94 -2.09 -5.29
CA TYR A 258 4.55 -2.13 -6.70
C TYR A 258 4.40 -3.56 -7.25
N GLU A 259 5.24 -4.49 -6.81
CA GLU A 259 5.11 -5.89 -7.21
C GLU A 259 3.84 -6.53 -6.64
N ARG A 260 3.49 -6.21 -5.39
CA ARG A 260 2.30 -6.75 -4.74
C ARG A 260 1.01 -6.15 -5.31
N GLU A 261 1.00 -4.83 -5.58
CA GLU A 261 -0.23 -4.12 -5.96
C GLU A 261 -0.48 -4.14 -7.47
N VAL A 262 0.55 -3.90 -8.28
CA VAL A 262 0.39 -3.62 -9.73
C VAL A 262 1.31 -4.46 -10.63
N ALA A 263 2.03 -5.43 -10.05
CA ALA A 263 2.99 -6.29 -10.76
C ALA A 263 3.98 -5.48 -11.63
N ILE A 264 4.55 -4.43 -11.05
CA ILE A 264 5.59 -3.58 -11.67
C ILE A 264 6.87 -3.68 -10.85
N ARG A 265 8.01 -3.73 -11.53
CA ARG A 265 9.34 -3.64 -10.94
C ARG A 265 10.19 -2.61 -11.67
N MET A 266 10.97 -1.85 -10.92
CA MET A 266 11.92 -0.88 -11.43
C MET A 266 13.35 -1.30 -11.06
N VAL A 267 14.22 -1.40 -12.06
CA VAL A 267 15.61 -1.86 -11.90
C VAL A 267 16.56 -0.77 -12.41
N MET A 268 17.44 -0.29 -11.55
CA MET A 268 18.44 0.72 -11.90
C MET A 268 19.36 0.24 -13.01
N VAL A 269 19.60 1.08 -14.01
CA VAL A 269 20.41 0.76 -15.21
C VAL A 269 21.88 0.46 -14.88
N ALA A 270 22.54 -0.28 -15.79
CA ALA A 270 23.93 -0.73 -15.68
C ALA A 270 24.95 0.37 -15.29
N ASN A 271 24.74 1.59 -15.74
CA ASN A 271 25.60 2.75 -15.52
C ASN A 271 24.94 3.82 -14.62
N ASN A 272 24.00 3.44 -13.74
CA ASN A 272 23.30 4.38 -12.85
C ASN A 272 24.24 5.11 -11.88
N ASN A 273 25.41 4.54 -11.59
CA ASN A 273 26.46 5.19 -10.79
C ASN A 273 26.90 6.55 -11.35
N LEU A 274 26.70 6.80 -12.65
CA LEU A 274 26.99 8.10 -13.29
C LEU A 274 25.95 9.18 -12.98
N LEU A 275 24.79 8.80 -12.43
CA LEU A 275 23.72 9.73 -12.03
C LEU A 275 23.73 10.02 -10.52
N VAL A 276 24.69 9.47 -9.77
CA VAL A 276 24.87 9.74 -8.34
C VAL A 276 25.95 10.79 -8.18
N TYR A 277 25.54 12.04 -8.01
CA TYR A 277 26.45 13.17 -7.89
C TYR A 277 26.94 13.31 -6.46
N THR A 278 28.21 13.65 -6.26
CA THR A 278 28.83 13.76 -4.93
C THR A 278 29.10 15.21 -4.50
N ASP A 279 28.81 16.18 -5.36
CA ASP A 279 29.06 17.60 -5.10
C ASP A 279 27.91 18.44 -5.68
N GLY A 280 27.08 19.00 -4.79
CA GLY A 280 25.92 19.82 -5.15
C GLY A 280 26.28 21.12 -5.87
N ALA A 281 27.54 21.58 -5.78
CA ALA A 281 27.98 22.76 -6.53
C ALA A 281 28.24 22.47 -8.02
N THR A 282 28.36 21.20 -8.40
CA THR A 282 28.72 20.79 -9.76
C THR A 282 27.73 19.82 -10.40
N ASP A 283 26.70 19.40 -9.66
CA ASP A 283 25.62 18.62 -10.22
C ASP A 283 24.72 19.47 -11.16
N PRO A 284 23.88 18.84 -11.98
CA PRO A 284 23.03 19.56 -12.93
C PRO A 284 21.67 19.98 -12.35
N TYR A 285 21.50 19.99 -11.02
CA TYR A 285 20.18 20.09 -10.39
C TYR A 285 20.00 21.34 -9.53
N THR A 286 18.83 21.94 -9.65
CA THR A 286 18.33 22.94 -8.71
C THR A 286 17.67 22.24 -7.52
N ASN A 287 18.46 21.68 -6.60
CA ASN A 287 18.02 20.81 -5.48
C ASN A 287 16.83 21.34 -4.66
N GLY A 288 16.60 22.66 -4.61
CA GLY A 288 15.49 23.28 -3.90
C GLY A 288 14.21 23.54 -4.73
N ASN A 289 14.13 23.11 -5.99
CA ASN A 289 12.99 23.39 -6.87
C ASN A 289 12.61 22.19 -7.73
N GLY A 290 11.58 21.44 -7.29
CA GLY A 290 11.08 20.25 -8.00
C GLY A 290 10.62 20.54 -9.42
N SER A 291 9.93 21.66 -9.64
CA SER A 291 9.43 22.02 -10.97
C SER A 291 10.56 22.23 -12.00
N THR A 292 11.67 22.85 -11.58
CA THR A 292 12.87 23.00 -12.41
C THR A 292 13.56 21.64 -12.61
N MET A 293 13.68 20.84 -11.55
CA MET A 293 14.32 19.53 -11.59
C MET A 293 13.64 18.54 -12.55
N LEU A 294 12.34 18.66 -12.84
CA LEU A 294 11.68 17.85 -13.88
C LEU A 294 12.40 17.95 -15.23
N GLY A 295 12.70 19.17 -15.67
CA GLY A 295 13.37 19.43 -16.95
C GLY A 295 14.86 19.09 -16.93
N GLU A 296 15.53 19.41 -15.83
CA GLU A 296 16.94 19.09 -15.59
C GLU A 296 17.15 17.57 -15.62
N ASN A 297 16.31 16.81 -14.91
CA ASN A 297 16.43 15.35 -14.84
C ASN A 297 16.23 14.69 -16.19
N GLN A 298 15.22 15.13 -16.96
CA GLN A 298 15.00 14.63 -18.32
C GLN A 298 16.20 14.88 -19.23
N THR A 299 16.81 16.06 -19.14
CA THR A 299 17.99 16.43 -19.92
C THR A 299 19.21 15.62 -19.49
N ASN A 300 19.42 15.49 -18.18
CA ASN A 300 20.55 14.79 -17.61
C ASN A 300 20.53 13.30 -17.91
N CYS A 301 19.41 12.61 -17.64
CA CYS A 301 19.24 11.19 -17.95
C CYS A 301 19.46 10.90 -19.46
N ASN A 302 18.94 11.77 -20.33
CA ASN A 302 19.16 11.64 -21.78
C ASN A 302 20.62 11.81 -22.18
N SER A 303 21.36 12.72 -21.54
CA SER A 303 22.76 12.99 -21.84
C SER A 303 23.70 11.90 -21.31
N VAL A 304 23.50 11.48 -20.06
CA VAL A 304 24.42 10.57 -19.35
C VAL A 304 24.12 9.09 -19.65
N ILE A 305 22.84 8.70 -19.63
CA ILE A 305 22.43 7.29 -19.85
C ILE A 305 22.08 7.04 -21.31
N GLY A 306 21.52 8.04 -22.00
CA GLY A 306 20.99 7.90 -23.35
C GLY A 306 19.52 7.48 -23.33
N SER A 307 18.68 8.19 -24.06
CA SER A 307 17.21 7.99 -24.03
C SER A 307 16.75 6.57 -24.40
N ALA A 308 17.51 5.80 -25.18
CA ALA A 308 17.16 4.42 -25.51
C ALA A 308 17.45 3.42 -24.38
N ASN A 309 18.26 3.81 -23.39
CA ASN A 309 18.85 2.91 -22.40
C ASN A 309 18.08 2.85 -21.06
N TYR A 310 17.00 3.62 -20.93
CA TYR A 310 16.12 3.60 -19.76
C TYR A 310 14.65 3.80 -20.17
N ASP A 311 13.75 3.41 -19.29
CA ASP A 311 12.30 3.33 -19.53
C ASP A 311 11.52 4.34 -18.67
N ILE A 312 12.03 4.60 -17.47
CA ILE A 312 11.58 5.61 -16.51
C ILE A 312 12.83 6.26 -15.89
N GLY A 313 12.76 7.54 -15.58
CA GLY A 313 13.78 8.25 -14.83
C GLY A 313 13.18 9.10 -13.72
N HIS A 314 13.94 9.26 -12.65
CA HIS A 314 13.53 9.95 -11.44
C HIS A 314 14.76 10.56 -10.76
N VAL A 315 14.61 11.63 -9.98
CA VAL A 315 15.71 12.20 -9.18
C VAL A 315 15.33 12.29 -7.70
N PHE A 316 16.25 11.87 -6.85
CA PHE A 316 16.19 12.09 -5.40
C PHE A 316 17.03 13.29 -4.98
N SER A 317 16.44 14.14 -4.14
CA SER A 317 17.02 15.39 -3.66
C SER A 317 16.79 15.56 -2.15
N THR A 318 17.42 16.56 -1.54
CA THR A 318 17.13 16.92 -0.13
C THR A 318 16.12 18.07 0.00
N GLY A 319 15.47 18.45 -1.09
CA GLY A 319 14.50 19.55 -1.14
C GLY A 319 13.74 19.59 -2.46
N GLY A 320 12.86 20.58 -2.61
CA GLY A 320 12.06 20.76 -3.82
C GLY A 320 10.82 19.86 -3.90
N GLY A 321 10.55 19.08 -2.85
CA GLY A 321 9.31 18.34 -2.70
C GLY A 321 9.12 17.17 -3.65
N GLY A 322 7.87 16.74 -3.78
CA GLY A 322 7.39 15.77 -4.77
C GLY A 322 6.76 16.44 -5.99
N VAL A 323 7.16 16.03 -7.19
CA VAL A 323 6.44 16.34 -8.42
C VAL A 323 6.80 15.37 -9.55
N ALA A 324 5.79 14.95 -10.32
CA ALA A 324 5.98 14.07 -11.46
C ALA A 324 5.04 14.38 -12.65
N PHE A 325 5.47 13.99 -13.85
CA PHE A 325 4.60 13.92 -15.01
C PHE A 325 3.70 12.69 -14.96
N LEU A 326 2.42 12.86 -15.30
CA LEU A 326 1.50 11.73 -15.49
C LEU A 326 1.86 10.91 -16.73
N ASN A 327 1.70 9.59 -16.64
CA ASN A 327 1.82 8.67 -17.79
C ASN A 327 3.18 8.81 -18.50
N ALA A 328 4.26 8.92 -17.72
CA ALA A 328 5.58 9.30 -18.20
C ALA A 328 6.42 8.15 -18.80
N PRO A 329 6.51 6.94 -18.19
CA PRO A 329 7.33 5.84 -18.67
C PRO A 329 7.11 5.50 -20.14
N CYS A 330 8.16 5.06 -20.80
CA CYS A 330 8.19 4.77 -22.24
C CYS A 330 7.96 5.97 -23.18
N GLY A 331 7.66 7.17 -22.65
CA GLY A 331 7.41 8.39 -23.42
C GLY A 331 8.62 9.31 -23.58
N SER A 332 8.36 10.54 -24.05
CA SER A 332 9.38 11.60 -24.18
C SER A 332 9.64 12.36 -22.88
N ASN A 333 8.73 12.27 -21.90
CA ASN A 333 8.82 12.88 -20.58
C ASN A 333 9.21 11.85 -19.49
N LYS A 334 9.71 10.68 -19.90
CA LYS A 334 9.89 9.52 -19.03
C LYS A 334 10.86 9.71 -17.86
N ALA A 335 11.70 10.74 -17.87
CA ALA A 335 12.59 11.10 -16.76
C ALA A 335 12.12 12.32 -15.95
N ARG A 336 10.87 12.77 -16.13
CA ARG A 336 10.31 13.91 -15.40
C ARG A 336 9.58 13.45 -14.13
N GLY A 337 10.36 13.03 -13.14
CA GLY A 337 9.89 12.73 -11.79
C GLY A 337 10.94 13.16 -10.76
N VAL A 338 10.48 13.73 -9.65
CA VAL A 338 11.31 14.28 -8.58
C VAL A 338 10.71 13.89 -7.25
N THR A 339 11.56 13.44 -6.33
CA THR A 339 11.22 13.27 -4.92
C THR A 339 12.32 13.89 -4.05
N GLY A 340 11.94 14.86 -3.22
CA GLY A 340 12.85 15.57 -2.36
C GLY A 340 12.34 15.74 -0.94
N GLN A 341 13.19 15.46 0.05
CA GLN A 341 12.88 15.67 1.46
C GLN A 341 14.16 16.00 2.24
N GLY A 342 14.09 16.88 3.24
CA GLY A 342 15.25 17.27 4.05
C GLY A 342 15.93 16.12 4.80
N SER A 343 15.25 14.98 4.95
CA SER A 343 15.82 13.72 5.46
C SER A 343 15.24 12.57 4.64
N PRO A 344 15.85 12.25 3.48
CA PRO A 344 15.28 11.32 2.50
C PRO A 344 15.56 9.87 2.89
N ILE A 345 14.90 9.42 3.95
CA ILE A 345 15.09 8.09 4.56
C ILE A 345 13.79 7.52 5.10
N GLY A 346 13.77 6.21 5.23
CA GLY A 346 12.71 5.53 5.96
C GLY A 346 11.39 5.53 5.20
N ASP A 347 10.42 4.88 5.83
CA ASP A 347 9.11 4.68 5.24
C ASP A 347 8.35 5.96 4.85
N PRO A 348 8.40 7.07 5.61
CA PRO A 348 7.81 8.33 5.15
C PRO A 348 8.39 8.81 3.83
N PHE A 349 9.69 8.67 3.58
CA PHE A 349 10.28 9.03 2.30
C PHE A 349 9.85 8.03 1.20
N ASP A 350 10.00 6.73 1.49
CA ASP A 350 9.81 5.66 0.50
C ASP A 350 8.34 5.50 0.05
N ILE A 351 7.38 5.60 0.96
CA ILE A 351 5.95 5.39 0.67
C ILE A 351 5.25 6.71 0.37
N ASP A 352 5.40 7.71 1.23
CA ASP A 352 4.59 8.91 1.11
C ASP A 352 5.05 9.85 -0.01
N TYR A 353 6.31 9.74 -0.45
CA TYR A 353 6.83 10.55 -1.55
C TYR A 353 7.29 9.68 -2.72
N VAL A 354 8.23 8.75 -2.55
CA VAL A 354 8.79 8.03 -3.72
C VAL A 354 7.71 7.18 -4.42
N ALA A 355 6.97 6.35 -3.68
CA ALA A 355 5.88 5.58 -4.25
C ALA A 355 4.72 6.46 -4.76
N HIS A 356 4.47 7.61 -4.12
CA HIS A 356 3.48 8.60 -4.58
C HIS A 356 3.86 9.19 -5.94
N GLU A 357 5.06 9.73 -6.06
CA GLU A 357 5.52 10.40 -7.28
C GLU A 357 5.75 9.43 -8.43
N MET A 358 6.25 8.22 -8.13
CA MET A 358 6.29 7.16 -9.13
C MET A 358 4.86 6.72 -9.50
N GLY A 359 3.89 6.80 -8.59
CA GLY A 359 2.47 6.51 -8.85
C GLY A 359 1.90 7.46 -9.89
N HIS A 360 2.22 8.75 -9.78
CA HIS A 360 1.96 9.74 -10.84
C HIS A 360 2.65 9.37 -12.15
N GLN A 361 3.94 9.01 -12.14
CA GLN A 361 4.63 8.59 -13.38
C GLN A 361 3.87 7.44 -14.07
N PHE A 362 3.32 6.51 -13.31
CA PHE A 362 2.49 5.42 -13.83
C PHE A 362 1.01 5.76 -14.08
N GLY A 363 0.58 7.01 -13.83
CA GLY A 363 -0.72 7.53 -14.24
C GLY A 363 -1.74 7.73 -13.13
N GLY A 364 -1.41 7.41 -11.88
CA GLY A 364 -2.31 7.63 -10.74
C GLY A 364 -2.57 9.10 -10.50
N ASN A 365 -3.84 9.49 -10.33
CA ASN A 365 -4.25 10.80 -9.85
C ASN A 365 -4.46 10.81 -8.33
N HIS A 366 -4.49 12.02 -7.78
CA HIS A 366 -4.86 12.28 -6.41
C HIS A 366 -6.26 11.76 -6.05
N THR A 367 -6.36 11.02 -4.95
CA THR A 367 -7.63 10.40 -4.51
C THR A 367 -8.38 11.19 -3.44
N GLN A 368 -7.74 12.19 -2.81
CA GLN A 368 -8.33 12.99 -1.75
C GLN A 368 -9.48 13.89 -2.21
N ASN A 369 -10.50 14.03 -1.36
CA ASN A 369 -11.66 14.88 -1.61
C ASN A 369 -11.69 16.17 -0.75
N ASN A 370 -10.58 16.55 -0.11
CA ASN A 370 -10.38 17.88 0.47
C ASN A 370 -10.11 18.93 -0.64
N SER A 371 -9.86 20.19 -0.26
CA SER A 371 -9.63 21.27 -1.24
C SER A 371 -8.21 21.37 -1.81
N CYS A 372 -7.25 20.56 -1.34
CA CYS A 372 -5.85 20.66 -1.72
C CYS A 372 -5.52 19.79 -2.92
N ASN A 373 -5.04 20.40 -4.02
CA ASN A 373 -4.59 19.73 -5.24
C ASN A 373 -5.58 18.64 -5.73
N ARG A 374 -6.87 18.85 -5.48
CA ARG A 374 -7.92 17.87 -5.71
C ARG A 374 -8.13 17.59 -7.19
N ALA A 375 -8.04 16.32 -7.58
CA ALA A 375 -8.44 15.85 -8.89
C ALA A 375 -9.92 15.43 -8.86
N SER A 376 -10.84 16.27 -9.34
CA SER A 376 -12.28 16.02 -9.24
C SER A 376 -12.77 14.74 -9.94
N SER A 377 -12.01 14.21 -10.91
CA SER A 377 -12.29 12.95 -11.61
C SER A 377 -11.78 11.71 -10.86
N ALA A 378 -10.99 11.88 -9.80
CA ALA A 378 -10.31 10.83 -9.06
C ALA A 378 -10.51 10.93 -7.53
N ALA A 379 -11.26 11.93 -7.05
CA ALA A 379 -11.47 12.22 -5.62
C ALA A 379 -12.45 11.23 -4.94
N PHE A 380 -12.05 9.97 -4.83
CA PHE A 380 -12.83 8.86 -4.28
C PHE A 380 -12.66 8.67 -2.76
N GLU A 381 -11.63 9.26 -2.15
CA GLU A 381 -11.36 9.11 -0.72
C GLU A 381 -11.75 10.38 0.05
N PRO A 382 -12.39 10.26 1.23
CA PRO A 382 -12.82 11.42 2.00
C PRO A 382 -11.64 12.20 2.59
N GLY A 383 -11.83 13.49 2.83
CA GLY A 383 -10.81 14.36 3.45
C GLY A 383 -9.45 14.29 2.75
N SER A 384 -8.40 14.08 3.53
CA SER A 384 -7.02 13.95 3.05
C SER A 384 -6.69 12.63 2.35
N ALA A 385 -7.65 11.71 2.23
CA ALA A 385 -7.40 10.30 1.87
C ALA A 385 -6.48 9.56 2.86
N ALA A 386 -6.39 8.24 2.66
CA ALA A 386 -5.59 7.32 3.45
C ALA A 386 -4.54 6.55 2.61
N THR A 387 -4.76 6.35 1.31
CA THR A 387 -3.86 5.54 0.46
C THR A 387 -2.70 6.33 -0.16
N ILE A 388 -1.79 5.64 -0.86
CA ILE A 388 -0.54 6.22 -1.41
C ILE A 388 -0.78 7.50 -2.22
N MET A 389 -1.79 7.53 -3.11
CA MET A 389 -2.08 8.70 -3.95
C MET A 389 -2.89 9.78 -3.23
N GLY A 390 -3.04 9.68 -1.91
CA GLY A 390 -3.71 10.63 -1.05
C GLY A 390 -2.75 11.64 -0.41
N TYR A 391 -3.32 12.67 0.22
CA TYR A 391 -2.60 13.70 0.98
C TYR A 391 -2.64 13.43 2.48
N ALA A 392 -2.60 12.16 2.88
CA ALA A 392 -2.74 11.73 4.25
C ALA A 392 -1.78 12.51 5.16
N GLY A 393 -2.32 13.26 6.12
CA GLY A 393 -1.57 14.04 7.11
C GLY A 393 -1.12 15.42 6.67
N ILE A 394 -1.31 15.77 5.40
CA ILE A 394 -0.77 16.96 4.77
C ILE A 394 -1.81 18.09 4.71
N CYS A 395 -3.03 17.79 4.27
CA CYS A 395 -4.08 18.79 4.11
C CYS A 395 -5.39 18.35 4.76
N ALA A 396 -5.84 19.16 5.72
CA ALA A 396 -7.05 18.90 6.48
C ALA A 396 -8.31 18.87 5.60
N PRO A 397 -9.36 18.13 5.99
CA PRO A 397 -9.43 17.28 7.18
C PRO A 397 -8.62 15.97 7.03
N ASN A 398 -7.71 15.73 7.98
CA ASN A 398 -6.78 14.60 7.93
C ASN A 398 -7.41 13.34 8.50
N LEU A 399 -7.39 12.24 7.73
CA LEU A 399 -7.86 10.92 8.19
C LEU A 399 -6.82 10.21 9.08
N GLN A 400 -5.54 10.45 8.80
CA GLN A 400 -4.36 9.88 9.43
C GLN A 400 -3.14 10.76 9.11
N SER A 401 -1.99 10.50 9.73
CA SER A 401 -0.77 11.32 9.57
C SER A 401 0.06 10.95 8.34
N ASN A 402 -0.07 9.73 7.83
CA ASN A 402 0.75 9.18 6.76
C ASN A 402 -0.04 8.17 5.95
N SER A 403 0.37 7.89 4.72
CA SER A 403 -0.37 7.02 3.82
C SER A 403 -0.22 5.55 4.21
N ASP A 404 -1.24 4.76 3.90
CA ASP A 404 -1.10 3.32 3.92
C ASP A 404 -0.38 2.82 2.66
N ASP A 405 0.38 1.74 2.81
CA ASP A 405 1.31 1.17 1.85
C ASP A 405 0.61 0.32 0.79
N TYR A 406 -0.51 0.82 0.25
CA TYR A 406 -1.27 0.27 -0.86
C TYR A 406 -1.98 1.38 -1.66
N PHE A 407 -2.39 1.06 -2.88
CA PHE A 407 -3.14 1.98 -3.74
C PHE A 407 -4.64 1.80 -3.52
N HIS A 408 -5.40 2.90 -3.44
CA HIS A 408 -6.86 2.84 -3.59
C HIS A 408 -7.23 2.19 -4.92
N ASN A 409 -8.34 1.45 -4.97
CA ASN A 409 -8.79 0.75 -6.19
C ASN A 409 -8.76 1.65 -7.45
N HIS A 410 -9.10 2.93 -7.30
CA HIS A 410 -9.05 3.89 -8.42
C HIS A 410 -7.63 4.06 -8.98
N SER A 411 -6.64 4.35 -8.14
CA SER A 411 -5.25 4.54 -8.54
C SER A 411 -4.66 3.25 -9.11
N TYR A 412 -5.01 2.10 -8.54
CA TYR A 412 -4.69 0.79 -9.12
C TYR A 412 -5.21 0.67 -10.56
N ASN A 413 -6.48 0.98 -10.82
CA ASN A 413 -7.06 0.93 -12.17
C ASN A 413 -6.36 1.89 -13.14
N GLU A 414 -6.00 3.10 -12.70
CA GLU A 414 -5.28 4.06 -13.55
C GLU A 414 -3.89 3.56 -13.93
N ILE A 415 -3.13 3.06 -12.93
CA ILE A 415 -1.80 2.50 -13.13
C ILE A 415 -1.85 1.29 -14.06
N ILE A 416 -2.81 0.38 -13.88
CA ILE A 416 -2.97 -0.79 -14.76
C ILE A 416 -3.40 -0.36 -16.17
N ASN A 417 -4.32 0.60 -16.29
CA ASN A 417 -4.73 1.09 -17.59
C ASN A 417 -3.55 1.68 -18.38
N PHE A 418 -2.64 2.41 -17.73
CA PHE A 418 -1.44 2.94 -18.40
C PHE A 418 -0.37 1.88 -18.67
N SER A 419 -0.01 1.08 -17.67
CA SER A 419 1.12 0.14 -17.71
C SER A 419 0.82 -1.15 -18.46
N VAL A 420 -0.45 -1.59 -18.49
CA VAL A 420 -0.89 -2.83 -19.14
C VAL A 420 -1.61 -2.55 -20.45
N ASN A 421 -2.61 -1.66 -20.42
CA ASN A 421 -3.49 -1.41 -21.56
C ASN A 421 -3.04 -0.20 -22.41
N GLY A 422 -2.07 0.56 -21.93
CA GLY A 422 -1.68 1.86 -22.47
C GLY A 422 -0.24 1.93 -22.98
N SER A 423 0.25 3.15 -23.18
CA SER A 423 1.59 3.40 -23.74
C SER A 423 2.72 3.01 -22.80
N GLY A 424 2.46 2.92 -21.49
CA GLY A 424 3.41 2.44 -20.49
C GLY A 424 3.81 0.99 -20.68
N ASN A 425 3.07 0.22 -21.49
CA ASN A 425 3.39 -1.17 -21.80
C ASN A 425 4.43 -1.34 -22.92
N SER A 426 4.83 -0.25 -23.59
CA SER A 426 5.59 -0.32 -24.86
C SER A 426 7.10 -0.58 -24.70
N CYS A 427 7.66 -0.36 -23.51
CA CYS A 427 9.09 -0.52 -23.23
C CYS A 427 9.42 -1.51 -22.12
N ALA A 428 8.41 -1.96 -21.37
CA ALA A 428 8.60 -2.91 -20.27
C ALA A 428 9.08 -4.28 -20.78
N VAL A 429 9.97 -4.92 -20.03
CA VAL A 429 10.23 -6.35 -20.18
C VAL A 429 9.14 -7.10 -19.41
N ILE A 430 8.34 -7.90 -20.12
CA ILE A 430 7.21 -8.63 -19.55
C ILE A 430 7.62 -10.09 -19.32
N THR A 431 7.56 -10.55 -18.07
CA THR A 431 7.84 -11.94 -17.69
C THR A 431 6.62 -12.57 -17.02
N SER A 432 6.44 -13.88 -17.17
CA SER A 432 5.41 -14.60 -16.42
C SER A 432 5.86 -14.77 -14.97
N THR A 433 4.95 -14.52 -14.04
CA THR A 433 5.18 -14.73 -12.60
C THR A 433 4.91 -16.17 -12.17
N GLY A 434 4.21 -16.95 -13.01
CA GLY A 434 3.62 -18.23 -12.62
C GLY A 434 2.48 -18.09 -11.60
N ASN A 435 1.94 -16.88 -11.42
CA ASN A 435 0.84 -16.59 -10.51
C ASN A 435 -0.51 -16.51 -11.24
N GLY A 436 -1.51 -17.23 -10.74
CA GLY A 436 -2.88 -17.12 -11.21
C GLY A 436 -3.59 -15.94 -10.53
N VAL A 437 -4.33 -15.15 -11.30
CA VAL A 437 -5.07 -14.01 -10.76
C VAL A 437 -6.25 -14.52 -9.92
N PRO A 438 -6.50 -13.98 -8.72
CA PRO A 438 -7.66 -14.34 -7.91
C PRO A 438 -8.98 -13.95 -8.59
N SER A 439 -10.06 -14.62 -8.19
CA SER A 439 -11.42 -14.36 -8.65
C SER A 439 -12.29 -13.86 -7.51
N ILE A 440 -13.22 -12.97 -7.81
CA ILE A 440 -14.13 -12.35 -6.86
C ILE A 440 -15.50 -12.12 -7.52
N ASN A 441 -16.57 -12.33 -6.74
CA ASN A 441 -17.95 -12.04 -7.11
C ASN A 441 -18.65 -11.43 -5.89
N VAL A 442 -19.09 -10.17 -6.01
CA VAL A 442 -19.80 -9.47 -4.94
C VAL A 442 -21.32 -9.59 -5.02
N GLY A 443 -21.84 -10.32 -6.02
CA GLY A 443 -23.26 -10.52 -6.23
C GLY A 443 -23.93 -9.38 -7.00
N ALA A 444 -25.25 -9.52 -7.20
CA ALA A 444 -26.06 -8.44 -7.74
C ALA A 444 -26.25 -7.38 -6.65
N GLY A 445 -26.40 -6.11 -7.03
CA GLY A 445 -26.80 -5.01 -6.14
C GLY A 445 -28.23 -4.52 -6.43
N GLY A 446 -28.48 -3.24 -6.16
CA GLY A 446 -29.70 -2.53 -6.57
C GLY A 446 -30.81 -2.48 -5.52
N TRP A 447 -30.56 -2.99 -4.32
CA TRP A 447 -31.45 -2.78 -3.17
C TRP A 447 -31.32 -1.37 -2.60
N THR A 448 -32.26 -1.05 -1.71
CA THR A 448 -32.30 0.22 -0.98
C THR A 448 -32.23 -0.05 0.51
N ILE A 449 -31.27 0.59 1.20
CA ILE A 449 -31.19 0.57 2.66
C ILE A 449 -31.81 1.83 3.27
N PRO A 450 -32.30 1.79 4.52
CA PRO A 450 -32.78 2.99 5.22
C PRO A 450 -31.62 3.94 5.53
N HIS A 451 -31.90 5.23 5.73
CA HIS A 451 -30.87 6.17 6.14
C HIS A 451 -30.31 5.87 7.53
N SER A 452 -29.11 6.37 7.83
CA SER A 452 -28.47 6.23 9.14
C SER A 452 -28.40 4.78 9.65
N THR A 453 -28.33 3.81 8.74
CA THR A 453 -28.34 2.37 9.05
C THR A 453 -26.96 1.77 8.78
N PRO A 454 -26.28 1.20 9.78
CA PRO A 454 -25.06 0.42 9.58
C PRO A 454 -25.31 -0.79 8.68
N PHE A 455 -24.30 -1.22 7.93
CA PHE A 455 -24.40 -2.35 7.02
C PHE A 455 -23.09 -3.13 6.93
N GLU A 456 -23.19 -4.37 6.48
CA GLU A 456 -22.05 -5.25 6.26
C GLU A 456 -21.92 -5.55 4.75
N LEU A 457 -20.69 -5.59 4.26
CA LEU A 457 -20.37 -5.95 2.88
C LEU A 457 -19.55 -7.24 2.87
N THR A 458 -20.11 -8.29 2.30
CA THR A 458 -19.48 -9.62 2.17
C THR A 458 -19.59 -10.07 0.71
N PRO A 459 -18.51 -10.54 0.06
CA PRO A 459 -18.61 -11.07 -1.29
C PRO A 459 -19.36 -12.41 -1.30
N VAL A 460 -20.03 -12.72 -2.41
CA VAL A 460 -20.70 -14.02 -2.60
C VAL A 460 -19.68 -15.16 -2.69
N SER A 461 -18.54 -14.88 -3.32
CA SER A 461 -17.44 -15.84 -3.43
C SER A 461 -16.14 -15.17 -3.84
N ALA A 462 -15.02 -15.65 -3.32
CA ALA A 462 -13.69 -15.36 -3.82
C ALA A 462 -12.83 -16.63 -3.82
N SER A 463 -11.88 -16.75 -4.74
CA SER A 463 -10.94 -17.87 -4.74
C SER A 463 -9.64 -17.54 -5.48
N ASP A 464 -8.55 -18.12 -5.00
CA ASP A 464 -7.25 -18.09 -5.65
C ASP A 464 -6.97 -19.44 -6.34
N PRO A 465 -6.58 -19.45 -7.63
CA PRO A 465 -6.32 -20.70 -8.36
C PRO A 465 -5.10 -21.48 -7.86
N ASP A 466 -4.19 -20.85 -7.15
CA ASP A 466 -2.95 -21.44 -6.65
C ASP A 466 -2.95 -21.66 -5.12
N GLY A 467 -4.10 -21.41 -4.49
CA GLY A 467 -4.33 -21.61 -3.06
C GLY A 467 -3.59 -20.64 -2.16
N ASP A 468 -3.27 -19.43 -2.63
CA ASP A 468 -2.77 -18.35 -1.77
C ASP A 468 -3.85 -17.80 -0.84
N GLU A 469 -3.44 -17.30 0.32
CA GLU A 469 -4.33 -16.67 1.29
C GLU A 469 -4.73 -15.26 0.82
N LEU A 470 -6.03 -15.05 0.65
CA LEU A 470 -6.58 -13.80 0.15
C LEU A 470 -6.73 -12.75 1.25
N THR A 471 -6.50 -11.49 0.87
CA THR A 471 -6.94 -10.33 1.66
C THR A 471 -7.98 -9.52 0.89
N TYR A 472 -8.93 -8.94 1.62
CA TYR A 472 -10.11 -8.26 1.10
C TYR A 472 -10.11 -6.80 1.54
N CYS A 473 -10.30 -5.89 0.60
CA CYS A 473 -10.39 -4.46 0.84
C CYS A 473 -11.65 -3.92 0.17
N TRP A 474 -12.63 -3.55 0.98
CA TRP A 474 -13.85 -2.87 0.53
C TRP A 474 -13.61 -1.36 0.55
N GLU A 475 -13.91 -0.65 -0.53
CA GLU A 475 -13.68 0.80 -0.65
C GLU A 475 -14.91 1.48 -1.28
N GLU A 476 -15.30 2.66 -0.79
CA GLU A 476 -16.30 3.49 -1.48
C GLU A 476 -15.72 3.98 -2.81
N TYR A 477 -16.54 3.94 -3.86
CA TYR A 477 -16.16 4.27 -5.23
C TYR A 477 -17.15 5.28 -5.83
N ASP A 478 -17.53 6.27 -5.02
CA ASP A 478 -18.39 7.39 -5.41
C ASP A 478 -17.58 8.66 -5.63
N LEU A 479 -17.90 9.38 -6.71
CA LEU A 479 -17.47 10.76 -6.91
C LEU A 479 -18.59 11.71 -6.50
N GLY A 480 -18.19 12.86 -5.97
CA GLY A 480 -19.14 13.88 -5.57
C GLY A 480 -18.55 15.28 -5.44
N PRO A 481 -19.32 16.19 -4.82
CA PRO A 481 -18.83 17.51 -4.41
C PRO A 481 -17.55 17.40 -3.57
N ALA A 482 -16.71 18.43 -3.65
CA ALA A 482 -15.58 18.56 -2.74
C ALA A 482 -16.09 18.73 -1.29
N THR A 483 -15.28 18.30 -0.32
CA THR A 483 -15.55 18.52 1.10
C THR A 483 -15.85 20.00 1.35
N ALA A 484 -16.97 20.27 2.02
CA ALA A 484 -17.38 21.63 2.30
C ALA A 484 -16.34 22.39 3.14
N ALA A 485 -16.14 23.67 2.85
CA ALA A 485 -15.27 24.51 3.64
C ALA A 485 -15.75 24.54 5.12
N GLY A 486 -14.85 24.18 6.04
CA GLY A 486 -15.15 24.11 7.48
C GLY A 486 -15.65 22.76 7.98
N ASP A 487 -15.91 21.77 7.11
CA ASP A 487 -16.25 20.40 7.53
C ASP A 487 -15.00 19.61 7.95
N ASN A 488 -14.35 20.06 9.03
CA ASN A 488 -13.06 19.53 9.48
C ASN A 488 -13.14 18.11 10.08
N ASN A 489 -14.36 17.62 10.37
CA ASN A 489 -14.60 16.30 10.95
C ASN A 489 -15.30 15.34 9.98
N LEU A 490 -15.58 15.77 8.75
CA LEU A 490 -16.24 14.97 7.72
C LEU A 490 -17.61 14.44 8.15
N THR A 491 -18.41 15.28 8.82
CA THR A 491 -19.72 14.91 9.37
C THR A 491 -20.89 15.56 8.65
N ASN A 492 -20.63 16.38 7.62
CA ASN A 492 -21.68 17.09 6.88
C ASN A 492 -21.50 16.91 5.35
N PRO A 493 -21.48 15.67 4.85
CA PRO A 493 -21.30 15.42 3.42
C PRO A 493 -22.48 15.95 2.60
N SER A 494 -22.26 16.18 1.32
CA SER A 494 -23.31 16.60 0.39
C SER A 494 -23.27 15.79 -0.91
N GLY A 495 -24.46 15.49 -1.46
CA GLY A 495 -24.59 14.66 -2.66
C GLY A 495 -23.89 13.30 -2.49
N ASN A 496 -23.11 12.90 -3.48
CA ASN A 496 -22.32 11.66 -3.45
C ASN A 496 -20.86 11.90 -3.06
N GLN A 497 -20.57 12.91 -2.23
CA GLN A 497 -19.23 13.06 -1.66
C GLN A 497 -18.82 11.75 -0.97
N PRO A 498 -17.58 11.26 -1.16
CA PRO A 498 -17.11 10.08 -0.44
C PRO A 498 -17.19 10.29 1.07
N THR A 499 -17.67 9.29 1.77
CA THR A 499 -18.03 9.31 3.20
C THR A 499 -17.35 8.20 4.01
N PHE A 500 -16.87 7.16 3.35
CA PHE A 500 -16.17 6.03 3.93
C PHE A 500 -14.73 5.99 3.46
N ARG A 501 -13.79 6.00 4.40
CA ARG A 501 -12.36 5.89 4.15
C ARG A 501 -11.98 4.48 3.72
N SER A 502 -10.81 4.38 3.08
CA SER A 502 -10.19 3.10 2.82
C SER A 502 -9.52 2.56 4.08
N TRP A 503 -9.52 1.24 4.21
CA TRP A 503 -8.81 0.48 5.24
C TRP A 503 -7.99 -0.62 4.57
N LYS A 504 -6.80 -0.86 5.11
CA LYS A 504 -5.93 -1.94 4.65
C LYS A 504 -6.70 -3.27 4.64
N GLY A 505 -6.50 -4.05 3.59
CA GLY A 505 -7.19 -5.32 3.43
C GLY A 505 -6.83 -6.34 4.50
N THR A 506 -7.80 -7.16 4.89
CA THR A 506 -7.69 -8.19 5.94
C THR A 506 -8.08 -9.56 5.40
N THR A 507 -7.82 -10.63 6.14
CA THR A 507 -8.30 -11.98 5.77
C THR A 507 -9.79 -12.19 6.06
N ASP A 508 -10.41 -11.28 6.82
CA ASP A 508 -11.87 -11.20 6.92
C ASP A 508 -12.43 -10.64 5.60
N ASP A 509 -13.37 -11.36 5.00
CA ASP A 509 -14.03 -10.98 3.75
C ASP A 509 -15.18 -9.98 3.95
N THR A 510 -15.57 -9.76 5.21
CA THR A 510 -16.69 -8.94 5.61
C THR A 510 -16.23 -7.60 6.19
N ARG A 511 -16.66 -6.49 5.58
CA ARG A 511 -16.49 -5.14 6.15
C ARG A 511 -17.78 -4.67 6.80
N VAL A 512 -17.75 -4.48 8.12
CA VAL A 512 -18.81 -3.76 8.86
C VAL A 512 -18.61 -2.25 8.70
N ILE A 513 -19.67 -1.52 8.36
CA ILE A 513 -19.64 -0.09 8.11
C ILE A 513 -20.68 0.64 8.99
N PRO A 514 -20.25 1.59 9.84
CA PRO A 514 -18.89 1.84 10.31
C PRO A 514 -18.25 0.63 10.99
N LYS A 515 -16.96 0.72 11.32
CA LYS A 515 -16.24 -0.34 12.02
C LYS A 515 -17.02 -0.84 13.24
N VAL A 516 -17.06 -2.16 13.45
CA VAL A 516 -17.79 -2.78 14.57
C VAL A 516 -17.39 -2.20 15.93
N ASP A 517 -16.09 -1.89 16.12
CA ASP A 517 -15.60 -1.22 17.33
C ASP A 517 -16.28 0.13 17.58
N ASP A 518 -16.53 0.91 16.53
CA ASP A 518 -17.20 2.20 16.65
C ASP A 518 -18.67 2.03 17.00
N LEU A 519 -19.34 1.02 16.43
CA LEU A 519 -20.74 0.72 16.71
C LEU A 519 -20.93 0.26 18.16
N VAL A 520 -20.10 -0.68 18.63
CA VAL A 520 -20.19 -1.23 20.00
C VAL A 520 -19.85 -0.17 21.04
N ASN A 521 -18.85 0.67 20.78
CA ASN A 521 -18.42 1.71 21.73
C ASN A 521 -19.16 3.04 21.58
N ASN A 522 -20.08 3.14 20.61
CA ASN A 522 -20.80 4.36 20.26
C ASN A 522 -19.82 5.53 20.00
N THR A 523 -18.77 5.25 19.24
CA THR A 523 -17.76 6.21 18.79
C THR A 523 -17.84 6.38 17.28
N THR A 524 -17.06 7.31 16.74
CA THR A 524 -16.98 7.51 15.29
C THR A 524 -15.54 7.78 14.91
N THR A 525 -15.02 6.96 14.01
CA THR A 525 -13.76 7.24 13.33
C THR A 525 -14.00 8.28 12.23
N ILE A 526 -13.13 9.29 12.14
CA ILE A 526 -13.19 10.27 11.05
C ILE A 526 -13.13 9.59 9.68
N GLY A 527 -14.02 10.00 8.78
CA GLY A 527 -14.18 9.37 7.47
C GLY A 527 -14.96 8.06 7.49
N GLU A 528 -15.74 7.76 8.52
CA GLU A 528 -16.70 6.64 8.57
C GLU A 528 -18.12 7.19 8.86
N HIS A 529 -18.62 8.06 7.99
CA HIS A 529 -19.89 8.75 8.24
C HIS A 529 -21.04 8.08 7.48
N ILE A 530 -22.05 7.56 8.21
CA ILE A 530 -23.29 7.06 7.60
C ILE A 530 -24.21 8.24 7.26
N PRO A 531 -24.55 8.45 5.98
CA PRO A 531 -25.45 9.54 5.59
C PRO A 531 -26.88 9.36 6.12
N ASP A 532 -27.57 10.48 6.31
CA ASP A 532 -28.96 10.56 6.76
C ASP A 532 -29.93 10.99 5.64
N TYR A 533 -29.47 10.93 4.38
CA TYR A 533 -30.21 11.40 3.21
C TYR A 533 -30.14 10.41 2.04
N THR A 534 -31.03 10.60 1.05
CA THR A 534 -31.07 9.76 -0.14
C THR A 534 -29.81 9.91 -0.99
N ARG A 535 -29.10 8.81 -1.24
CA ARG A 535 -27.98 8.77 -2.18
C ARG A 535 -27.75 7.37 -2.71
N ASN A 536 -26.92 7.27 -3.75
CA ASN A 536 -26.41 6.00 -4.24
C ASN A 536 -25.05 5.73 -3.61
N PHE A 537 -24.73 4.44 -3.51
CA PHE A 537 -23.42 3.94 -3.12
C PHE A 537 -22.87 3.03 -4.19
N ASN A 538 -21.60 3.25 -4.53
CA ASN A 538 -20.78 2.27 -5.22
C ASN A 538 -19.69 1.83 -4.27
N PHE A 539 -19.53 0.53 -4.07
CA PHE A 539 -18.42 -0.04 -3.34
C PHE A 539 -17.66 -1.01 -4.24
N ARG A 540 -16.35 -1.09 -4.07
CA ARG A 540 -15.52 -2.11 -4.72
C ARG A 540 -14.88 -3.01 -3.67
N CYS A 541 -14.88 -4.30 -3.93
CA CYS A 541 -14.10 -5.28 -3.17
C CYS A 541 -12.87 -5.65 -4.00
N THR A 542 -11.70 -5.21 -3.55
CA THR A 542 -10.41 -5.61 -4.11
C THR A 542 -9.89 -6.82 -3.35
N VAL A 543 -9.59 -7.91 -4.05
CA VAL A 543 -8.92 -9.10 -3.50
C VAL A 543 -7.47 -9.15 -3.92
N ARG A 544 -6.58 -9.50 -2.99
CA ARG A 544 -5.13 -9.70 -3.23
C ARG A 544 -4.71 -11.06 -2.74
N ASP A 545 -3.89 -11.77 -3.51
CA ASP A 545 -3.31 -13.06 -3.12
C ASP A 545 -2.03 -12.95 -2.27
N ASN A 546 -1.47 -11.75 -2.18
CA ASN A 546 -0.26 -11.45 -1.41
C ASN A 546 0.98 -12.27 -1.83
N ARG A 547 1.06 -12.71 -3.09
CA ARG A 547 2.22 -13.44 -3.59
C ARG A 547 3.42 -12.53 -3.84
N ALA A 548 4.58 -12.91 -3.31
CA ALA A 548 5.86 -12.28 -3.59
C ALA A 548 6.31 -12.49 -5.05
N GLY A 549 6.84 -11.42 -5.67
CA GLY A 549 7.35 -11.44 -7.05
C GLY A 549 6.30 -11.16 -8.14
N GLY A 550 5.12 -10.70 -7.77
CA GLY A 550 4.04 -10.31 -8.68
C GLY A 550 2.68 -10.74 -8.16
N GLY A 551 2.14 -9.96 -7.22
CA GLY A 551 0.88 -10.24 -6.54
C GLY A 551 -0.31 -10.16 -7.49
N GLY A 552 -1.22 -11.11 -7.37
CA GLY A 552 -2.49 -11.15 -8.07
C GLY A 552 -3.50 -10.24 -7.39
N VAL A 553 -4.07 -9.34 -8.18
CA VAL A 553 -5.11 -8.41 -7.74
C VAL A 553 -6.27 -8.46 -8.71
N ASN A 554 -7.48 -8.48 -8.16
CA ASN A 554 -8.72 -8.39 -8.92
C ASN A 554 -9.80 -7.70 -8.09
N ASP A 555 -10.83 -7.17 -8.74
CA ASP A 555 -11.91 -6.46 -8.06
C ASP A 555 -13.28 -6.71 -8.67
N ASP A 556 -14.32 -6.50 -7.86
CA ASP A 556 -15.70 -6.43 -8.29
C ASP A 556 -16.45 -5.30 -7.58
N GLN A 557 -17.52 -4.80 -8.20
CA GLN A 557 -18.26 -3.62 -7.78
C GLN A 557 -19.69 -3.97 -7.39
N LEU A 558 -20.11 -3.47 -6.23
CA LEU A 558 -21.46 -3.53 -5.71
C LEU A 558 -22.07 -2.14 -5.69
N THR A 559 -23.30 -2.01 -6.20
CA THR A 559 -24.04 -0.74 -6.23
C THR A 559 -25.38 -0.90 -5.55
N PHE A 560 -25.73 0.01 -4.65
CA PHE A 560 -27.03 0.04 -3.96
C PHE A 560 -27.41 1.49 -3.64
N SER A 561 -28.57 1.71 -3.03
CA SER A 561 -29.01 3.05 -2.65
C SER A 561 -29.42 3.14 -1.19
N MET A 562 -29.47 4.36 -0.68
CA MET A 562 -29.99 4.70 0.63
C MET A 562 -31.21 5.61 0.45
N ASP A 563 -32.28 5.37 1.19
CA ASP A 563 -33.49 6.21 1.19
C ASP A 563 -33.56 7.09 2.43
N GLY A 564 -33.57 8.41 2.22
CA GLY A 564 -33.71 9.42 3.26
C GLY A 564 -35.10 9.54 3.88
N ASN A 565 -36.12 8.84 3.35
CA ASN A 565 -37.49 8.87 3.89
C ASN A 565 -37.84 7.62 4.73
N SER A 566 -36.94 6.64 4.79
CA SER A 566 -37.08 5.40 5.55
C SER A 566 -35.93 5.27 6.53
N GLY A 567 -36.22 4.85 7.75
CA GLY A 567 -35.24 4.65 8.80
C GLY A 567 -35.12 5.81 9.80
N PRO A 568 -34.11 5.75 10.69
CA PRO A 568 -33.31 4.55 10.94
C PRO A 568 -34.17 3.43 11.55
N PHE A 569 -33.89 2.18 11.21
CA PHE A 569 -34.49 1.03 11.90
C PHE A 569 -33.79 0.86 13.27
N VAL A 570 -34.53 1.01 14.38
CA VAL A 570 -33.93 1.05 15.72
C VAL A 570 -34.63 0.08 16.67
N VAL A 571 -33.86 -0.79 17.32
CA VAL A 571 -34.33 -1.60 18.46
C VAL A 571 -34.59 -0.67 19.65
N THR A 572 -35.85 -0.61 20.08
CA THR A 572 -36.31 0.23 21.21
C THR A 572 -36.25 -0.50 22.55
N SER A 573 -36.27 -1.83 22.55
CA SER A 573 -36.04 -2.65 23.74
C SER A 573 -35.61 -4.08 23.37
N PRO A 574 -34.61 -4.68 24.03
CA PRO A 574 -33.67 -4.01 24.93
C PRO A 574 -32.72 -3.11 24.13
N ASN A 575 -32.51 -1.88 24.61
CA ASN A 575 -31.58 -0.89 24.03
C ASN A 575 -30.47 -0.47 25.01
N THR A 576 -30.30 -1.25 26.08
CA THR A 576 -29.27 -1.09 27.11
C THR A 576 -28.77 -2.47 27.53
N ALA A 577 -27.64 -2.52 28.25
CA ALA A 577 -27.12 -3.77 28.78
C ALA A 577 -28.13 -4.43 29.73
N VAL A 578 -28.49 -5.68 29.42
CA VAL A 578 -29.48 -6.47 30.15
C VAL A 578 -28.92 -7.86 30.46
N THR A 579 -29.34 -8.45 31.58
CA THR A 579 -29.02 -9.84 31.93
C THR A 579 -30.31 -10.64 31.92
N TYR A 580 -30.35 -11.69 31.09
CA TYR A 580 -31.48 -12.59 31.01
C TYR A 580 -31.12 -13.97 31.53
N LEU A 581 -32.07 -14.60 32.22
CA LEU A 581 -31.98 -16.01 32.53
C LEU A 581 -32.23 -16.82 31.24
N GLY A 582 -31.37 -17.78 30.93
CA GLY A 582 -31.57 -18.66 29.77
C GLY A 582 -32.94 -19.36 29.82
N ASN A 583 -33.50 -19.68 28.64
CA ASN A 583 -34.83 -20.29 28.48
C ASN A 583 -36.00 -19.44 29.02
N THR A 584 -35.86 -18.12 29.10
CA THR A 584 -36.96 -17.21 29.41
C THR A 584 -37.41 -16.45 28.17
N ILE A 585 -38.69 -16.09 28.12
CA ILE A 585 -39.26 -15.29 27.03
C ILE A 585 -38.91 -13.83 27.29
N GLN A 586 -38.33 -13.18 26.28
CA GLN A 586 -38.04 -11.75 26.29
C GLN A 586 -38.81 -11.06 25.17
N THR A 587 -39.32 -9.86 25.46
CA THR A 587 -39.96 -9.02 24.45
C THR A 587 -38.91 -8.12 23.82
N VAL A 588 -38.75 -8.22 22.50
CA VAL A 588 -37.95 -7.30 21.69
C VAL A 588 -38.89 -6.38 20.94
N THR A 589 -38.63 -5.08 20.97
CA THR A 589 -39.40 -4.06 20.24
C THR A 589 -38.47 -3.20 19.39
N TRP A 590 -38.96 -2.72 18.25
CA TRP A 590 -38.24 -1.84 17.35
C TRP A 590 -39.19 -0.83 16.71
N ASP A 591 -38.64 0.25 16.18
CA ASP A 591 -39.36 1.16 15.29
C ASP A 591 -39.18 0.69 13.83
N VAL A 592 -40.28 0.40 13.14
CA VAL A 592 -40.27 -0.03 11.73
C VAL A 592 -39.83 1.12 10.82
N ALA A 593 -40.03 2.39 11.21
CA ALA A 593 -39.50 3.57 10.53
C ALA A 593 -39.70 3.57 8.99
N ASN A 594 -40.88 3.20 8.50
CA ASN A 594 -41.24 3.08 7.07
C ASN A 594 -40.42 2.06 6.25
N THR A 595 -39.50 1.31 6.85
CA THR A 595 -38.63 0.35 6.13
C THR A 595 -39.38 -0.80 5.46
N ASN A 596 -40.60 -1.08 5.91
CA ASN A 596 -41.50 -2.06 5.32
C ASN A 596 -42.19 -1.59 4.03
N ASN A 597 -42.11 -0.29 3.70
CA ASN A 597 -42.66 0.27 2.46
C ASN A 597 -41.58 0.42 1.39
N ALA A 598 -41.98 0.54 0.12
CA ALA A 598 -41.05 0.89 -0.95
C ALA A 598 -40.41 2.27 -0.68
N PRO A 599 -39.11 2.46 -0.97
CA PRO A 599 -38.24 1.58 -1.77
C PRO A 599 -37.45 0.52 -0.99
N VAL A 600 -37.45 0.52 0.35
CA VAL A 600 -36.71 -0.46 1.17
C VAL A 600 -37.40 -1.83 1.15
N SER A 601 -38.73 -1.86 1.32
CA SER A 601 -39.59 -3.06 1.20
C SER A 601 -39.17 -4.24 2.08
N CYS A 602 -38.64 -3.96 3.28
CA CYS A 602 -38.26 -4.97 4.27
C CYS A 602 -39.44 -5.31 5.20
N ALA A 603 -40.19 -6.37 4.87
CA ALA A 603 -41.41 -6.73 5.58
C ALA A 603 -41.17 -7.62 6.82
N ASN A 604 -39.95 -8.13 7.01
CA ASN A 604 -39.62 -9.10 8.05
C ASN A 604 -38.18 -8.90 8.55
N VAL A 605 -37.92 -9.30 9.78
CA VAL A 605 -36.59 -9.29 10.39
C VAL A 605 -36.19 -10.67 10.91
N ASP A 606 -34.89 -10.92 10.88
CA ASP A 606 -34.25 -11.98 11.65
C ASP A 606 -33.61 -11.37 12.89
N ILE A 607 -33.77 -12.01 14.05
CA ILE A 607 -33.22 -11.54 15.32
C ILE A 607 -32.13 -12.50 15.77
N TYR A 608 -30.93 -11.97 15.88
CA TYR A 608 -29.76 -12.69 16.39
C TYR A 608 -29.41 -12.21 17.80
N LEU A 609 -28.75 -13.07 18.57
CA LEU A 609 -28.21 -12.77 19.89
C LEU A 609 -26.69 -12.75 19.84
N SER A 610 -26.12 -11.65 20.32
CA SER A 610 -24.72 -11.52 20.67
C SER A 610 -24.49 -11.82 22.14
N LEU A 611 -23.40 -12.53 22.46
CA LEU A 611 -22.96 -12.82 23.84
C LEU A 611 -21.62 -12.17 24.19
N ASP A 612 -20.97 -11.51 23.23
CA ASP A 612 -19.64 -10.90 23.37
C ASP A 612 -19.68 -9.37 23.43
N GLY A 613 -20.88 -8.78 23.55
CA GLY A 613 -21.06 -7.34 23.64
C GLY A 613 -21.39 -6.65 22.32
N GLY A 614 -21.78 -7.40 21.29
CA GLY A 614 -22.20 -6.87 19.98
C GLY A 614 -21.15 -7.03 18.88
N TYR A 615 -20.07 -7.76 19.15
CA TYR A 615 -18.98 -8.01 18.20
C TYR A 615 -19.33 -9.13 17.22
N THR A 616 -20.00 -10.18 17.69
CA THR A 616 -20.50 -11.27 16.84
C THR A 616 -21.95 -11.60 17.16
N TRP A 617 -22.66 -12.16 16.18
CA TRP A 617 -24.09 -12.47 16.25
C TRP A 617 -24.41 -13.93 15.84
N PRO A 618 -23.81 -14.96 16.47
CA PRO A 618 -23.88 -16.34 15.98
C PRO A 618 -25.20 -17.08 16.27
N ILE A 619 -26.07 -16.55 17.13
CA ILE A 619 -27.25 -17.27 17.63
C ILE A 619 -28.52 -16.65 17.03
N LEU A 620 -29.14 -17.34 16.07
CA LEU A 620 -30.47 -16.99 15.57
C LEU A 620 -31.53 -17.30 16.64
N LEU A 621 -32.23 -16.28 17.12
CA LEU A 621 -33.35 -16.44 18.06
C LEU A 621 -34.67 -16.69 17.34
N VAL A 622 -34.95 -15.89 16.31
CA VAL A 622 -36.15 -16.03 15.48
C VAL A 622 -35.88 -15.46 14.09
N SER A 623 -36.49 -16.06 13.07
CA SER A 623 -36.34 -15.62 11.67
C SER A 623 -37.70 -15.29 11.05
N GLY A 624 -37.70 -14.33 10.13
CA GLY A 624 -38.85 -13.96 9.31
C GLY A 624 -40.03 -13.39 10.09
N VAL A 625 -39.80 -12.68 11.20
CA VAL A 625 -40.88 -12.06 11.99
C VAL A 625 -41.26 -10.69 11.42
N PRO A 626 -42.56 -10.36 11.30
CA PRO A 626 -43.03 -9.08 10.75
C PRO A 626 -42.65 -7.85 11.59
#